data_AF-A0A382TUW3-F1
#
_entry.id   AF-A0A382TUW3-F1
#
_cell.length_a   1.000
_cell.length_b   1.000
_cell.length_c   1.000
_cell.angle_alpha   90.00
_cell.angle_beta   90.00
_cell.angle_gamma   90.00
#
_symmetry.space_group_name_H-M   'P 1'
#
loop_
_entity.id
_entity.type
_entity.pdbx_description
1 polymer ?
#
loop_
_entity_poly.entity_id
_entity_poly.type
_entity_poly.pdbx_seq_one_letter_code
_entity_poly.pdbx_strand_id
1 'polypeptide(L)' 'DPDTSLSLDEKPIGGLGIYLVKRLMTNIDYDYKDGKNHLLLTKSFTEGDIN' A
#
# COMPACT_ATOMS: atom_id res chain seq x y z
N ASP A 1 1.22 -12.12 7.07
CA ASP A 1 2.09 -10.95 6.88
C ASP A 1 3.37 -11.35 6.17
N PRO A 2 3.95 -10.49 5.32
CA PRO A 2 5.25 -10.76 4.72
C PRO A 2 6.34 -10.71 5.78
N ASP A 3 7.32 -11.60 5.67
CA ASP A 3 8.50 -11.57 6.54
C ASP A 3 9.34 -10.33 6.21
N THR A 4 9.35 -9.36 7.13
CA THR A 4 10.11 -8.12 6.99
C THR A 4 11.60 -8.29 7.27
N SER A 5 12.03 -9.45 7.76
CA SER A 5 13.44 -9.76 8.07
C SER A 5 14.26 -10.10 6.82
N LEU A 6 13.61 -10.46 5.71
CA LEU A 6 14.27 -10.75 4.44
C LEU A 6 14.75 -9.47 3.75
N SER A 7 15.87 -9.57 3.03
CA SER A 7 16.37 -8.50 2.17
C SER A 7 15.38 -8.18 1.05
N LEU A 8 15.43 -6.97 0.49
CA LEU A 8 14.48 -6.55 -0.56
C LEU A 8 14.55 -7.43 -1.82
N ASP A 9 15.72 -8.00 -2.11
CA ASP A 9 16.01 -8.79 -3.31
C ASP A 9 15.50 -10.23 -3.22
N GLU A 10 15.23 -10.73 -2.01
CA GLU A 10 14.71 -12.08 -1.74
C GLU A 10 13.18 -12.11 -1.62
N LYS A 11 12.53 -10.94 -1.67
CA LYS A 11 11.07 -10.85 -1.49
C LYS A 11 10.35 -11.24 -2.77
N PRO A 12 9.28 -12.05 -2.69
CA PRO A 12 8.46 -12.36 -3.86
C PRO A 12 7.88 -11.07 -4.46
N ILE A 13 7.93 -10.98 -5.79
CA ILE A 13 7.37 -9.86 -6.56
C ILE A 13 5.91 -9.64 -6.14
N GLY A 14 5.56 -8.39 -5.85
CA GLY A 14 4.19 -7.96 -5.54
C GLY A 14 3.76 -8.05 -4.07
N GLY A 15 4.55 -8.68 -3.18
CA GLY A 15 4.16 -8.84 -1.77
C GLY A 15 4.35 -7.59 -0.91
N LEU A 16 5.51 -6.93 -1.04
CA LEU A 16 5.89 -5.83 -0.14
C LEU A 16 5.12 -4.53 -0.40
N GLY A 17 4.93 -4.16 -1.67
CA GLY A 17 4.23 -2.92 -2.04
C GLY A 17 2.78 -2.93 -1.55
N ILE A 18 2.05 -4.02 -1.79
CA ILE A 18 0.67 -4.19 -1.33
C ILE A 18 0.60 -4.15 0.20
N TYR A 19 1.55 -4.79 0.87
CA TYR A 19 1.61 -4.77 2.34
C TYR A 19 1.80 -3.36 2.89
N LEU A 20 2.76 -2.60 2.35
CA LEU A 20 3.01 -1.22 2.77
C LEU A 20 1.78 -0.34 2.55
N VAL A 21 1.14 -0.43 1.38
CA VAL A 21 -0.06 0.36 1.05
C VAL A 21 -1.18 0.07 2.04
N LYS A 22 -1.45 -1.22 2.33
CA LYS A 22 -2.47 -1.62 3.32
C LYS A 22 -2.21 -1.12 4.73
N ARG A 23 -0.94 -0.93 5.10
CA ARG A 23 -0.56 -0.52 6.46
C ARG A 23 -0.50 1.00 6.62
N LEU A 24 -0.16 1.70 5.55
CA LEU A 24 0.04 3.14 5.57
C LEU A 24 -1.24 3.91 5.26
N MET A 25 -2.09 3.41 4.36
CA MET A 25 -3.28 4.12 3.88
C MET A 25 -4.48 3.93 4.81
N THR A 26 -5.38 4.90 4.82
CA THR A 26 -6.66 4.82 5.55
C THR A 26 -7.73 4.15 4.71
N ASN A 27 -7.82 4.49 3.42
CA ASN A 27 -8.73 3.85 2.48
C ASN A 27 -8.01 3.50 1.18
N ILE A 28 -8.47 2.42 0.53
CA ILE A 28 -7.96 1.94 -0.75
C ILE A 28 -9.16 1.59 -1.61
N ASP A 29 -9.34 2.32 -2.70
CA ASP A 29 -10.37 2.03 -3.71
C ASP A 29 -9.69 1.66 -5.03
N TYR A 30 -10.24 0.65 -5.69
CA TYR A 30 -9.75 0.16 -6.97
C TYR A 30 -10.90 0.00 -7.94
N ASP A 31 -10.70 0.51 -9.16
CA ASP A 31 -11.60 0.32 -10.28
C ASP A 31 -10.79 0.00 -11.55
N TYR A 32 -11.33 -0.84 -12.42
CA TYR A 32 -10.74 -1.11 -13.72
C TYR A 32 -11.65 -0.56 -14.80
N LYS A 33 -11.22 0.53 -15.42
CA LYS A 33 -12.03 1.30 -16.37
C LYS A 33 -11.17 1.74 -17.55
N ASP A 34 -11.78 1.78 -18.74
CA ASP A 34 -11.15 2.25 -19.98
C ASP A 34 -9.80 1.57 -20.29
N GLY A 35 -9.69 0.27 -19.95
CA GLY A 35 -8.48 -0.52 -20.15
C GLY A 35 -7.33 -0.19 -19.20
N LYS A 36 -7.60 0.49 -18.08
CA LYS A 36 -6.60 0.96 -17.12
C LYS A 36 -7.00 0.65 -15.69
N ASN A 37 -5.98 0.53 -14.84
CA ASN A 37 -6.13 0.44 -13.40
C ASN A 37 -6.31 1.85 -12.82
N HIS A 38 -7.39 2.07 -12.09
CA HIS A 38 -7.66 3.28 -11.34
C HIS A 38 -7.54 2.94 -9.85
N LEU A 39 -6.42 3.33 -9.25
CA LEU A 39 -6.14 3.13 -7.83
C LEU A 39 -6.24 4.46 -7.10
N LEU A 40 -7.14 4.55 -6.13
CA LEU A 40 -7.26 5.69 -5.24
C LEU A 40 -6.81 5.28 -3.84
N LEU A 41 -5.84 6.01 -3.29
CA LEU A 41 -5.32 5.81 -1.96
C LEU A 41 -5.62 7.07 -1.14
N THR A 42 -6.31 6.91 -0.02
CA THR A 42 -6.66 8.01 0.88
C THR A 42 -5.95 7.82 2.20
N LYS A 43 -5.23 8.84 2.67
CA LYS A 43 -4.65 8.89 4.01
C LYS A 43 -5.27 10.06 4.78
N SER A 44 -5.95 9.74 5.87
CA SER A 44 -6.38 10.74 6.84
C SER A 44 -5.22 10.96 7.83
N PHE A 45 -4.82 12.21 7.99
CA PHE A 45 -3.87 12.61 9.03
C PHE A 45 -4.63 13.14 10.23
N THR A 46 -4.24 12.73 11.42
CA THR A 46 -4.70 13.32 12.68
C THR A 46 -3.63 14.26 13.22
N GLU A 47 -3.96 15.12 14.19
CA GLU A 47 -2.98 16.03 14.83
C GLU A 47 -1.78 15.28 15.44
N GLY A 48 -1.92 13.99 15.75
CA GLY A 48 -0.82 13.15 16.23
C GLY A 48 0.16 12.67 15.14
N ASP A 49 -0.21 12.75 13.85
CA ASP A 49 0.60 12.25 12.73
C ASP A 49 1.49 13.34 12.10
N ILE A 50 1.27 14.62 12.46
CA ILE A 50 1.95 15.80 11.90
C ILE A 50 3.12 16.30 12.76
N ASN A 51 3.42 15.62 13.87
CA ASN A 51 4.50 15.99 14.81
C ASN A 51 5.68 15.02 14.75
#